data_AF-A0A7W1S860-F1
#
_entry.id   AF-A0A7W1S860-F1
#
_cell.length_a   1.000
_cell.length_b   1.000
_cell.length_c   1.000
_cell.angle_alpha   90.00
_cell.angle_beta   90.00
_cell.angle_gamma   90.00
#
_symmetry.space_group_name_H-M   'P 1'
#
loop_
_entity.id
_entity.type
_entity.pdbx_description
1 polymer ?
#
loop_
_entity_poly.entity_id
_entity_poly.type
_entity_poly.pdbx_seq_one_letter_code
_entity_poly.pdbx_strand_id
1 'polypeptide(L)'
;MVSKKFCTMLIGLTFLLLAACQPQQEVVVLPTLAVLPTLTPSNTPTETPVATATSTATDTPTATPTSTATNTATPTPSLTFTPSLTSTYTITPTATNTSTSTATNTPIASNTPVLPTATLTPIAPQILSFNSTATNVTANSSITLVWSAQADSARIDVLNAQGQVSQSFNVVPSGSLPVTVPGNLGTLVVYRLVVFRGAAQDTRSVAITIQCATAWFFGNQFAPPNSGCPTGVQVSSGGGFQAFERGFMIVFNEPARNPIYGAQNQDARFITYDNGWDGTTTYNCFGTPPSGLFAPQRMFAWAYCNTNAPVGSWSNAVGFATTDIDRGTRTIQYEDTGAVYIDSPQGVFRFSNTSSGTWAKIK
;
A
#
# COMPACT_ATOMS: atom_id res chain seq x y z
N MET A 1 -47.97 -18.18 18.54
CA MET A 1 -48.02 -18.11 20.01
C MET A 1 -48.27 -19.50 20.55
N VAL A 2 -47.24 -20.17 21.08
CA VAL A 2 -47.38 -21.48 21.75
C VAL A 2 -46.62 -21.40 23.06
N SER A 3 -47.31 -21.75 24.15
CA SER A 3 -46.80 -21.72 25.52
C SER A 3 -47.28 -22.96 26.25
N LYS A 4 -46.30 -23.67 26.85
CA LYS A 4 -46.35 -24.60 28.01
C LYS A 4 -47.10 -25.92 27.77
N LYS A 5 -46.71 -27.07 28.33
CA LYS A 5 -45.62 -27.54 29.23
C LYS A 5 -45.76 -29.08 29.26
N PHE A 6 -44.80 -29.75 29.93
CA PHE A 6 -44.77 -31.17 30.33
C PHE A 6 -44.37 -32.20 29.26
N CYS A 7 -43.14 -32.70 29.36
CA CYS A 7 -42.93 -34.14 29.56
C CYS A 7 -41.52 -34.38 30.12
N THR A 8 -41.46 -34.76 31.40
CA THR A 8 -40.25 -35.18 32.10
C THR A 8 -40.31 -36.69 32.22
N MET A 9 -39.71 -37.44 31.29
CA MET A 9 -39.40 -38.86 31.45
C MET A 9 -38.54 -39.32 30.25
N LEU A 10 -37.71 -40.34 30.45
CA LEU A 10 -36.76 -40.93 29.50
C LEU A 10 -35.51 -40.09 29.23
N ILE A 11 -34.44 -40.36 29.99
CA ILE A 11 -33.11 -40.77 29.50
C ILE A 11 -32.41 -41.38 30.71
N GLY A 12 -32.63 -42.67 30.90
CA GLY A 12 -32.07 -43.47 31.98
C GLY A 12 -31.83 -44.87 31.46
N LEU A 13 -30.95 -45.02 30.47
CA LEU A 13 -30.51 -46.33 29.97
C LEU A 13 -29.29 -46.20 29.05
N THR A 14 -28.09 -46.04 29.60
CA THR A 14 -26.79 -46.54 29.04
C THR A 14 -25.62 -46.03 29.89
N PHE A 15 -25.56 -46.51 31.14
CA PHE A 15 -24.41 -46.35 32.03
C PHE A 15 -23.75 -47.73 32.19
N LEU A 16 -23.08 -48.22 31.14
CA LEU A 16 -22.19 -49.39 31.19
C LEU A 16 -21.42 -49.49 29.87
N LEU A 17 -20.15 -49.06 29.83
CA LEU A 17 -19.04 -49.66 29.07
C LEU A 17 -17.79 -48.76 29.08
N LEU A 18 -16.66 -49.41 29.39
CA LEU A 18 -15.27 -49.04 29.06
C LEU A 18 -14.52 -48.17 30.07
N ALA A 19 -14.03 -48.86 31.10
CA ALA A 19 -12.77 -48.58 31.77
C ALA A 19 -11.57 -48.87 30.84
N ALA A 20 -10.43 -48.25 31.18
CA ALA A 20 -9.07 -48.43 30.66
C ALA A 20 -8.62 -47.50 29.52
N CYS A 21 -8.02 -46.37 29.89
CA CYS A 21 -6.79 -45.89 29.25
C CYS A 21 -6.06 -44.94 30.22
N GLN A 22 -4.97 -45.42 30.82
CA GLN A 22 -4.05 -44.61 31.63
C GLN A 22 -3.38 -43.54 30.76
N PRO A 23 -3.11 -42.32 31.27
CA PRO A 23 -2.19 -41.42 30.60
C PRO A 23 -0.76 -41.97 30.76
N GLN A 24 -0.15 -42.31 29.63
CA GLN A 24 1.25 -42.73 29.54
C GLN A 24 2.13 -41.48 29.78
N GLN A 25 2.88 -41.51 30.89
CA GLN A 25 3.81 -40.46 31.28
C GLN A 25 5.05 -40.51 30.38
N GLU A 26 5.15 -39.56 29.45
CA GLU A 26 6.31 -39.39 28.59
C GLU A 26 7.44 -38.72 29.38
N VAL A 27 8.47 -39.50 29.73
CA VAL A 27 9.70 -38.99 30.32
C VAL A 27 10.57 -38.45 29.19
N VAL A 28 10.49 -37.14 28.95
CA VAL A 28 11.42 -36.43 28.07
C VAL A 28 12.76 -36.30 28.79
N VAL A 29 13.72 -37.16 28.41
CA VAL A 29 15.12 -37.03 28.79
C VAL A 29 15.73 -35.84 28.04
N LEU A 30 16.06 -34.79 28.80
CA LEU A 30 16.71 -33.59 28.33
C LEU A 30 18.18 -33.90 27.98
N PRO A 31 18.65 -33.66 26.74
CA PRO A 31 20.06 -33.84 26.41
C PRO A 31 20.93 -32.76 27.06
N THR A 32 21.91 -33.27 27.79
CA THR A 32 23.14 -32.70 28.34
C THR A 32 23.62 -31.38 27.71
N LEU A 33 23.83 -30.41 28.61
CA LEU A 33 24.59 -29.16 28.50
C LEU A 33 25.71 -29.17 27.44
N ALA A 34 25.56 -28.34 26.41
CA ALA A 34 26.67 -27.90 25.58
C ALA A 34 27.31 -26.65 26.22
N VAL A 35 28.57 -26.78 26.64
CA VAL A 35 29.40 -25.68 27.15
C VAL A 35 29.86 -24.83 25.97
N LEU A 36 29.52 -23.55 25.98
CA LEU A 36 29.99 -22.56 24.99
C LEU A 36 31.37 -22.02 25.42
N PRO A 37 32.37 -21.94 24.51
CA PRO A 37 33.68 -21.39 24.84
C PRO A 37 33.58 -19.90 25.23
N THR A 38 34.21 -19.57 26.35
CA THR A 38 34.31 -18.22 26.91
C THR A 38 35.16 -17.35 25.98
N LEU A 39 34.59 -16.27 25.45
CA LEU A 39 35.33 -15.30 24.65
C LEU A 39 36.24 -14.49 25.58
N THR A 40 37.54 -14.68 25.41
CA THR A 40 38.60 -13.87 25.99
C THR A 40 38.50 -12.43 25.47
N PRO A 41 38.49 -11.39 26.32
CA PRO A 41 38.51 -10.01 25.86
C PRO A 41 39.85 -9.69 25.18
N SER A 42 39.78 -9.28 23.91
CA SER A 42 40.91 -8.73 23.17
C SER A 42 41.05 -7.25 23.52
N ASN A 43 42.21 -6.86 24.07
CA ASN A 43 42.58 -5.47 24.31
C ASN A 43 42.73 -4.73 22.97
N THR A 44 41.74 -3.95 22.59
CA THR A 44 41.86 -2.97 21.49
C THR A 44 42.29 -1.63 22.09
N PRO A 45 43.43 -1.05 21.70
CA PRO A 45 43.83 0.26 22.18
C PRO A 45 42.88 1.35 21.66
N THR A 46 42.42 2.20 22.58
CA THR A 46 41.58 3.37 22.30
C THR A 46 42.47 4.53 21.83
N GLU A 47 42.38 4.88 20.55
CA GLU A 47 42.93 6.13 20.02
C GLU A 47 42.19 7.32 20.67
N THR A 48 42.97 8.19 21.30
CA THR A 48 42.51 9.41 21.98
C THR A 48 42.36 10.52 20.94
N PRO A 49 41.18 11.18 20.77
CA PRO A 49 41.07 12.30 19.85
C PRO A 49 41.84 13.51 20.39
N VAL A 50 42.83 13.96 19.62
CA VAL A 50 43.57 15.22 19.82
C VAL A 50 42.64 16.38 19.47
N ALA A 51 42.56 17.37 20.36
CA ALA A 51 41.84 18.61 20.14
C ALA A 51 42.54 19.46 19.06
N THR A 52 41.84 19.78 17.97
CA THR A 52 42.33 20.72 16.95
C THR A 52 41.61 22.05 17.08
N ALA A 53 42.40 23.11 17.23
CA ALA A 53 41.98 24.45 17.59
C ALA A 53 41.04 25.12 16.57
N THR A 54 40.05 25.81 17.10
CA THR A 54 39.13 26.72 16.42
C THR A 54 39.87 28.01 16.06
N SER A 55 39.96 28.36 14.77
CA SER A 55 40.29 29.72 14.33
C SER A 55 39.07 30.35 13.69
N THR A 56 38.49 31.32 14.39
CA THR A 56 37.46 32.23 13.90
C THR A 56 38.13 33.31 13.06
N ALA A 57 37.76 33.43 11.79
CA ALA A 57 38.02 34.62 10.99
C ALA A 57 36.69 35.11 10.42
N THR A 58 36.21 36.20 11.02
CA THR A 58 35.12 37.03 10.53
C THR A 58 35.70 37.92 9.44
N ASP A 59 35.20 37.83 8.21
CA ASP A 59 35.36 38.90 7.23
C ASP A 59 34.12 39.01 6.35
N THR A 60 33.48 40.16 6.50
CA THR A 60 32.32 40.63 5.75
C THR A 60 32.82 41.45 4.56
N PRO A 61 32.55 41.05 3.32
CA PRO A 61 32.43 42.02 2.25
C PRO A 61 31.01 42.10 1.70
N THR A 62 30.37 43.23 1.99
CA THR A 62 29.19 43.74 1.29
C THR A 62 29.60 44.14 -0.13
N ALA A 63 29.04 43.48 -1.14
CA ALA A 63 29.08 43.95 -2.51
C ALA A 63 27.71 43.78 -3.16
N THR A 64 27.06 44.91 -3.40
CA THR A 64 25.84 45.05 -4.18
C THR A 64 26.22 45.26 -5.65
N PRO A 65 25.79 44.38 -6.57
CA PRO A 65 25.60 44.79 -7.96
C PRO A 65 24.12 44.75 -8.32
N THR A 66 23.58 45.95 -8.49
CA THR A 66 22.33 46.21 -9.20
C THR A 66 22.63 46.09 -10.70
N SER A 67 22.07 45.10 -11.39
CA SER A 67 22.01 45.09 -12.85
C SER A 67 20.57 44.89 -13.30
N THR A 68 19.94 46.01 -13.62
CA THR A 68 18.65 46.10 -14.31
C THR A 68 18.87 45.81 -15.79
N ALA A 69 18.35 44.68 -16.28
CA ALA A 69 18.19 44.42 -17.71
C ALA A 69 16.69 44.19 -17.98
N THR A 70 16.00 45.27 -18.34
CA THR A 70 14.62 45.24 -18.83
C THR A 70 14.67 45.45 -20.33
N ASN A 71 14.29 44.42 -21.10
CA ASN A 71 13.54 44.48 -22.37
C ASN A 71 13.81 43.20 -23.18
N THR A 72 12.78 42.38 -23.37
CA THR A 72 12.51 41.86 -24.72
C THR A 72 11.01 41.56 -24.84
N ALA A 73 10.34 42.26 -25.75
CA ALA A 73 8.98 41.96 -26.15
C ALA A 73 8.92 40.54 -26.74
N THR A 74 8.02 39.71 -26.25
CA THR A 74 7.69 38.44 -26.89
C THR A 74 6.48 38.67 -27.79
N PRO A 75 6.60 38.59 -29.13
CA PRO A 75 5.44 38.62 -30.01
C PRO A 75 4.64 37.34 -29.79
N THR A 76 3.36 37.48 -29.44
CA THR A 76 2.37 36.40 -29.51
C THR A 76 1.99 36.17 -30.97
N PRO A 77 2.37 35.06 -31.63
CA PRO A 77 1.75 34.66 -32.88
C PRO A 77 0.32 34.18 -32.61
N SER A 78 -0.65 34.92 -33.14
CA SER A 78 -2.04 34.47 -33.29
C SER A 78 -2.09 33.40 -34.38
N LEU A 79 -2.25 32.13 -34.00
CA LEU A 79 -2.63 31.06 -34.90
C LEU A 79 -4.14 30.85 -34.82
N THR A 80 -4.87 31.47 -35.75
CA THR A 80 -6.26 31.17 -36.06
C THR A 80 -6.32 29.84 -36.81
N PHE A 81 -6.61 28.76 -36.09
CA PHE A 81 -7.01 27.49 -36.70
C PHE A 81 -8.50 27.54 -37.03
N THR A 82 -8.81 27.71 -38.31
CA THR A 82 -10.13 27.49 -38.88
C THR A 82 -10.32 25.97 -39.04
N PRO A 83 -11.24 25.31 -38.32
CA PRO A 83 -11.55 23.91 -38.62
C PRO A 83 -12.28 23.85 -39.98
N SER A 84 -11.61 23.27 -40.98
CA SER A 84 -12.23 22.88 -42.24
C SER A 84 -13.06 21.61 -42.01
N LEU A 85 -14.33 21.67 -42.37
CA LEU A 85 -15.29 20.56 -42.31
C LEU A 85 -14.85 19.46 -43.29
N THR A 86 -14.23 18.40 -42.78
CA THR A 86 -14.04 17.17 -43.55
C THR A 86 -15.36 16.39 -43.59
N SER A 87 -15.83 16.15 -44.81
CA SER A 87 -17.04 15.41 -45.16
C SER A 87 -17.10 14.02 -44.54
N THR A 88 -18.10 13.78 -43.69
CA THR A 88 -18.49 12.44 -43.26
C THR A 88 -19.19 11.74 -44.42
N TYR A 89 -18.55 10.71 -44.98
CA TYR A 89 -19.19 9.83 -45.95
C TYR A 89 -20.27 9.00 -45.26
N THR A 90 -21.53 9.32 -45.54
CA THR A 90 -22.69 8.48 -45.19
C THR A 90 -22.74 7.33 -46.19
N ILE A 91 -22.31 6.13 -45.80
CA ILE A 91 -22.59 4.91 -46.57
C ILE A 91 -24.03 4.53 -46.25
N THR A 92 -24.94 4.82 -47.18
CA THR A 92 -26.30 4.25 -47.18
C THR A 92 -26.21 2.86 -47.80
N PRO A 93 -26.41 1.75 -47.06
CA PRO A 93 -26.54 0.45 -47.69
C PRO A 93 -27.87 0.39 -48.45
N THR A 94 -27.80 0.35 -49.78
CA THR A 94 -28.93 0.01 -50.66
C THR A 94 -29.29 -1.45 -50.44
N ALA A 95 -30.39 -1.72 -49.72
CA ALA A 95 -30.99 -3.05 -49.67
C ALA A 95 -31.81 -3.27 -50.95
N THR A 96 -31.20 -3.84 -51.97
CA THR A 96 -31.94 -4.43 -53.10
C THR A 96 -32.26 -5.88 -52.72
N ASN A 97 -33.50 -6.16 -52.34
CA ASN A 97 -34.02 -7.52 -52.31
C ASN A 97 -35.37 -7.55 -53.02
N THR A 98 -35.30 -7.87 -54.32
CA THR A 98 -36.41 -8.40 -55.08
C THR A 98 -36.38 -9.92 -54.90
N SER A 99 -37.35 -10.48 -54.18
CA SER A 99 -37.95 -11.77 -54.56
C SER A 99 -39.33 -11.90 -53.92
N THR A 100 -40.32 -11.82 -54.78
CA THR A 100 -41.65 -12.40 -54.60
C THR A 100 -41.50 -13.91 -54.44
N SER A 101 -42.02 -14.47 -53.35
CA SER A 101 -42.48 -15.85 -53.36
C SER A 101 -43.77 -15.98 -52.55
N THR A 102 -44.79 -16.44 -53.25
CA THR A 102 -46.15 -16.71 -52.80
C THR A 102 -46.11 -17.93 -51.88
N ALA A 103 -46.48 -17.78 -50.62
CA ALA A 103 -46.68 -18.94 -49.74
C ALA A 103 -48.05 -19.56 -50.05
N THR A 104 -48.05 -20.71 -50.71
CA THR A 104 -49.17 -21.66 -50.68
C THR A 104 -48.62 -22.99 -50.17
N ASN A 105 -48.53 -23.11 -48.85
CA ASN A 105 -48.14 -24.36 -48.21
C ASN A 105 -49.41 -25.16 -47.86
N THR A 106 -49.75 -26.07 -48.76
CA THR A 106 -50.50 -27.29 -48.42
C THR A 106 -49.52 -28.21 -47.68
N PRO A 107 -49.76 -28.63 -46.42
CA PRO A 107 -48.84 -29.52 -45.72
C PRO A 107 -48.92 -30.92 -46.33
N ILE A 108 -47.86 -31.34 -47.01
CA ILE A 108 -47.61 -32.75 -47.32
C ILE A 108 -46.69 -33.26 -46.20
N ALA A 109 -47.20 -34.19 -45.39
CA ALA A 109 -46.40 -34.90 -44.41
C ALA A 109 -45.31 -35.71 -45.15
N SER A 110 -44.06 -35.29 -45.02
CA SER A 110 -42.89 -36.05 -45.48
C SER A 110 -42.22 -36.69 -44.27
N ASN A 111 -42.36 -38.00 -44.15
CA ASN A 111 -41.67 -38.83 -43.16
C ASN A 111 -40.20 -39.05 -43.56
N THR A 112 -39.42 -37.97 -43.68
CA THR A 112 -37.96 -38.09 -43.82
C THR A 112 -37.33 -37.83 -42.45
N PRO A 113 -36.66 -38.81 -41.81
CA PRO A 113 -35.96 -38.56 -40.55
C PRO A 113 -34.82 -37.57 -40.81
N VAL A 114 -34.93 -36.38 -40.21
CA VAL A 114 -33.86 -35.38 -40.22
C VAL A 114 -32.78 -35.88 -39.29
N LEU A 115 -31.61 -36.23 -39.84
CA LEU A 115 -30.42 -36.54 -39.07
C LEU A 115 -30.08 -35.32 -38.19
N PRO A 116 -29.83 -35.47 -36.86
CA PRO A 116 -29.49 -34.33 -36.03
C PRO A 116 -28.21 -33.69 -36.58
N THR A 117 -28.34 -32.46 -37.08
CA THR A 117 -27.20 -31.62 -37.44
C THR A 117 -26.32 -31.49 -36.19
N ALA A 118 -25.09 -32.03 -36.25
CA ALA A 118 -24.13 -31.89 -35.18
C ALA A 118 -23.97 -30.39 -34.87
N THR A 119 -24.51 -29.97 -33.73
CA THR A 119 -24.35 -28.60 -33.26
C THR A 119 -22.88 -28.49 -32.89
N LEU A 120 -22.09 -27.73 -33.66
CA LEU A 120 -20.70 -27.48 -33.31
C LEU A 120 -20.68 -26.93 -31.89
N THR A 121 -20.15 -27.69 -30.93
CA THR A 121 -19.91 -27.19 -29.58
C THR A 121 -19.08 -25.92 -29.71
N PRO A 122 -19.57 -24.76 -29.23
CA PRO A 122 -18.81 -23.52 -29.32
C PRO A 122 -17.45 -23.74 -28.67
N ILE A 123 -16.38 -23.60 -29.45
CA ILE A 123 -15.01 -23.67 -28.93
C ILE A 123 -14.92 -22.61 -27.83
N ALA A 124 -14.49 -22.94 -26.60
CA ALA A 124 -14.34 -21.93 -25.54
C ALA A 124 -13.35 -20.82 -25.98
N PRO A 125 -13.44 -19.59 -25.45
CA PRO A 125 -12.42 -18.60 -25.72
C PRO A 125 -11.09 -19.06 -25.12
N GLN A 126 -9.98 -18.77 -25.79
CA GLN A 126 -8.65 -19.21 -25.36
C GLN A 126 -7.61 -18.11 -25.54
N ILE A 127 -6.87 -17.78 -24.48
CA ILE A 127 -5.69 -16.91 -24.55
C ILE A 127 -4.46 -17.72 -24.94
N LEU A 128 -3.87 -17.42 -26.09
CA LEU A 128 -2.64 -18.06 -26.57
C LEU A 128 -1.41 -17.41 -25.94
N SER A 129 -1.37 -16.08 -25.91
CA SER A 129 -0.28 -15.30 -25.32
C SER A 129 -0.78 -13.99 -24.72
N PHE A 130 -0.13 -13.54 -23.65
CA PHE A 130 -0.27 -12.19 -23.11
C PHE A 130 1.04 -11.81 -22.42
N ASN A 131 1.75 -10.85 -22.98
CA ASN A 131 3.08 -10.43 -22.55
C ASN A 131 3.18 -8.90 -22.53
N SER A 132 4.22 -8.40 -21.85
CA SER A 132 4.62 -6.99 -21.87
C SER A 132 6.05 -6.88 -22.38
N THR A 133 6.40 -5.76 -23.02
CA THR A 133 7.79 -5.44 -23.41
C THR A 133 8.73 -5.31 -22.22
N ALA A 134 8.21 -4.98 -21.04
CA ALA A 134 8.97 -4.91 -19.80
C ALA A 134 8.05 -5.24 -18.61
N THR A 135 8.59 -5.93 -17.60
CA THR A 135 7.90 -6.23 -16.33
C THR A 135 8.51 -5.49 -15.14
N ASN A 136 9.60 -4.76 -15.36
CA ASN A 136 10.26 -3.88 -14.39
C ASN A 136 10.50 -2.55 -15.08
N VAL A 137 9.86 -1.47 -14.60
CA VAL A 137 9.97 -0.14 -15.22
C VAL A 137 9.97 0.95 -14.17
N THR A 138 10.45 2.15 -14.48
CA THR A 138 10.25 3.32 -13.64
C THR A 138 8.80 3.80 -13.73
N ALA A 139 8.32 4.51 -12.70
CA ALA A 139 6.98 5.08 -12.69
C ALA A 139 6.71 5.95 -13.94
N ASN A 140 5.48 5.89 -14.46
CA ASN A 140 5.03 6.61 -15.66
C ASN A 140 5.78 6.24 -16.96
N SER A 141 6.52 5.12 -16.98
CA SER A 141 7.08 4.57 -18.20
C SER A 141 5.99 4.04 -19.14
N SER A 142 6.28 4.09 -20.44
CA SER A 142 5.45 3.43 -21.46
C SER A 142 5.91 1.99 -21.66
N ILE A 143 4.97 1.04 -21.62
CA ILE A 143 5.17 -0.37 -22.00
C ILE A 143 4.21 -0.73 -23.12
N THR A 144 4.52 -1.76 -23.90
CA THR A 144 3.59 -2.31 -24.87
C THR A 144 3.13 -3.68 -24.41
N LEU A 145 1.82 -3.81 -24.22
CA LEU A 145 1.17 -5.10 -24.02
C LEU A 145 0.95 -5.76 -25.38
N VAL A 146 1.22 -7.05 -25.49
CA VAL A 146 1.03 -7.83 -26.72
C VAL A 146 0.32 -9.13 -26.38
N TRP A 147 -0.74 -9.44 -27.12
CA TRP A 147 -1.53 -10.64 -26.88
C TRP A 147 -2.05 -11.27 -28.16
N SER A 148 -2.39 -12.56 -28.05
CA SER A 148 -3.16 -13.27 -29.05
C SER A 148 -4.14 -14.22 -28.37
N ALA A 149 -5.37 -14.24 -28.87
CA ALA A 149 -6.43 -15.10 -28.36
C ALA A 149 -7.41 -15.51 -29.48
N GLN A 150 -8.05 -16.65 -29.27
CA GLN A 150 -9.19 -17.11 -30.05
C GLN A 150 -10.47 -16.75 -29.31
N ALA A 151 -11.10 -15.63 -29.66
CA ALA A 151 -12.28 -15.08 -28.99
C ALA A 151 -13.06 -14.14 -29.92
N ASP A 152 -14.24 -13.72 -29.52
CA ASP A 152 -15.09 -12.77 -30.28
C ASP A 152 -14.77 -11.32 -29.90
N SER A 153 -14.47 -11.09 -28.62
CA SER A 153 -14.06 -9.77 -28.10
C SER A 153 -13.06 -9.92 -26.96
N ALA A 154 -12.37 -8.83 -26.62
CA ALA A 154 -11.40 -8.80 -25.55
C ALA A 154 -11.40 -7.45 -24.82
N ARG A 155 -10.93 -7.45 -23.58
CA ARG A 155 -10.63 -6.23 -22.83
C ARG A 155 -9.42 -6.45 -21.93
N ILE A 156 -8.70 -5.39 -21.62
CA ILE A 156 -7.62 -5.38 -20.65
C ILE A 156 -8.06 -4.55 -19.45
N ASP A 157 -8.05 -5.16 -18.26
CA ASP A 157 -8.24 -4.47 -17.00
C ASP A 157 -6.87 -4.11 -16.39
N VAL A 158 -6.76 -2.90 -15.85
CA VAL A 158 -5.66 -2.48 -14.98
C VAL A 158 -6.12 -2.66 -13.54
N LEU A 159 -5.43 -3.51 -12.81
CA LEU A 159 -5.70 -3.80 -11.41
C LEU A 159 -4.62 -3.16 -10.55
N ASN A 160 -5.05 -2.55 -9.44
CA ASN A 160 -4.14 -2.17 -8.37
C ASN A 160 -3.71 -3.42 -7.57
N ALA A 161 -2.82 -3.23 -6.59
CA ALA A 161 -2.34 -4.32 -5.74
C ALA A 161 -3.46 -5.04 -4.95
N GLN A 162 -4.62 -4.41 -4.74
CA GLN A 162 -5.79 -4.99 -4.08
C GLN A 162 -6.71 -5.80 -5.03
N GLY A 163 -6.34 -5.90 -6.32
CA GLY A 163 -7.14 -6.59 -7.32
C GLY A 163 -8.38 -5.82 -7.79
N GLN A 164 -8.52 -4.55 -7.40
CA GLN A 164 -9.60 -3.69 -7.88
C GLN A 164 -9.26 -3.14 -9.27
N VAL A 165 -10.25 -3.12 -10.15
CA VAL A 165 -10.10 -2.57 -11.50
C VAL A 165 -10.06 -1.05 -11.41
N SER A 166 -8.91 -0.46 -11.74
CA SER A 166 -8.71 0.99 -11.83
C SER A 166 -9.08 1.55 -13.21
N GLN A 167 -8.89 0.75 -14.26
CA GLN A 167 -9.13 1.16 -15.64
C GLN A 167 -9.40 -0.07 -16.51
N SER A 168 -10.17 0.09 -17.58
CA SER A 168 -10.41 -0.96 -18.57
C SER A 168 -10.24 -0.41 -19.98
N PHE A 169 -9.68 -1.24 -20.87
CA PHE A 169 -9.53 -0.95 -22.30
C PHE A 169 -10.26 -2.04 -23.09
N ASN A 170 -11.19 -1.65 -23.96
CA ASN A 170 -11.74 -2.58 -24.94
C ASN A 170 -10.74 -2.75 -26.07
N VAL A 171 -10.40 -4.01 -26.41
CA VAL A 171 -9.38 -4.33 -27.40
C VAL A 171 -9.84 -5.46 -28.32
N VAL A 172 -9.18 -5.59 -29.47
CA VAL A 172 -9.40 -6.75 -30.36
C VAL A 172 -8.79 -8.03 -29.76
N PRO A 173 -9.27 -9.24 -30.13
CA PRO A 173 -8.77 -10.51 -29.57
C PRO A 173 -7.27 -10.78 -29.75
N SER A 174 -6.62 -10.19 -30.75
CA SER A 174 -5.17 -10.28 -30.94
C SER A 174 -4.64 -8.91 -31.36
N GLY A 175 -3.57 -8.43 -30.72
CA GLY A 175 -3.02 -7.11 -31.00
C GLY A 175 -1.95 -6.66 -30.01
N SER A 176 -1.68 -5.36 -30.05
CA SER A 176 -0.78 -4.69 -29.12
C SER A 176 -1.35 -3.35 -28.67
N LEU A 177 -1.09 -2.97 -27.42
CA LEU A 177 -1.54 -1.72 -26.83
C LEU A 177 -0.38 -1.07 -26.07
N PRO A 178 0.13 0.10 -26.51
CA PRO A 178 1.00 0.91 -25.67
C PRO A 178 0.19 1.48 -24.51
N VAL A 179 0.71 1.35 -23.30
CA VAL A 179 0.11 1.87 -22.06
C VAL A 179 1.18 2.56 -21.23
N THR A 180 0.80 3.66 -20.58
CA THR A 180 1.61 4.28 -19.54
C THR A 180 1.35 3.58 -18.21
N VAL A 181 2.39 3.10 -17.55
CA VAL A 181 2.29 2.43 -16.24
C VAL A 181 2.01 3.49 -15.17
N PRO A 182 0.84 3.48 -14.51
CA PRO A 182 0.49 4.52 -13.54
C PRO A 182 1.42 4.46 -12.33
N GLY A 183 2.16 5.54 -12.05
CA GLY A 183 3.05 5.62 -10.88
C GLY A 183 2.33 5.70 -9.53
N ASN A 184 1.02 5.96 -9.52
CA ASN A 184 0.22 6.23 -8.32
C ASN A 184 -0.56 5.02 -7.79
N LEU A 185 -0.44 3.85 -8.43
CA LEU A 185 -1.18 2.64 -8.04
C LEU A 185 -0.39 1.69 -7.12
N GLY A 186 0.81 2.09 -6.70
CA GLY A 186 1.72 1.32 -5.87
C GLY A 186 2.99 0.91 -6.59
N THR A 187 3.76 -0.02 -6.01
CA THR A 187 4.95 -0.61 -6.66
C THR A 187 4.60 -1.77 -7.59
N LEU A 188 3.33 -2.20 -7.61
CA LEU A 188 2.86 -3.32 -8.41
C LEU A 188 1.56 -2.94 -9.14
N VAL A 189 1.58 -3.05 -10.48
CA VAL A 189 0.41 -2.88 -11.34
C VAL A 189 0.18 -4.18 -12.09
N VAL A 190 -1.05 -4.70 -12.07
CA VAL A 190 -1.40 -5.94 -12.76
C VAL A 190 -2.31 -5.62 -13.95
N TYR A 191 -1.89 -6.00 -15.14
CA TYR A 191 -2.76 -5.99 -16.31
C TYR A 191 -3.39 -7.37 -16.46
N ARG A 192 -4.71 -7.44 -16.63
CA ARG A 192 -5.46 -8.67 -16.85
C ARG A 192 -6.19 -8.61 -18.18
N LEU A 193 -5.79 -9.46 -19.12
CA LEU A 193 -6.54 -9.71 -20.34
C LEU A 193 -7.74 -10.60 -20.00
N VAL A 194 -8.92 -10.18 -20.44
CA VAL A 194 -10.17 -10.94 -20.38
C VAL A 194 -10.69 -11.08 -21.80
N VAL A 195 -10.91 -12.31 -22.25
CA VAL A 195 -11.41 -12.62 -23.60
C VAL A 195 -12.76 -13.31 -23.52
N PHE A 196 -13.64 -13.03 -24.47
CA PHE A 196 -15.03 -13.45 -24.44
C PHE A 196 -15.41 -14.19 -25.72
N ARG A 197 -16.21 -15.23 -25.58
CA ARG A 197 -16.94 -15.85 -26.69
C ARG A 197 -18.32 -16.26 -26.20
N GLY A 198 -19.35 -15.57 -26.70
CA GLY A 198 -20.67 -15.57 -26.06
C GLY A 198 -20.57 -15.22 -24.56
N ALA A 199 -21.07 -16.10 -23.69
CA ALA A 199 -21.02 -15.92 -22.24
C ALA A 199 -19.73 -16.45 -21.58
N ALA A 200 -18.92 -17.24 -22.30
CA ALA A 200 -17.71 -17.84 -21.76
C ALA A 200 -16.57 -16.81 -21.72
N GLN A 201 -15.68 -16.96 -20.73
CA GLN A 201 -14.54 -16.07 -20.50
C GLN A 201 -13.28 -16.86 -20.20
N ASP A 202 -12.14 -16.33 -20.66
CA ASP A 202 -10.80 -16.77 -20.24
C ASP A 202 -9.97 -15.54 -19.83
N THR A 203 -9.05 -15.72 -18.88
CA THR A 203 -8.28 -14.60 -18.30
C THR A 203 -6.81 -14.92 -18.11
N ARG A 204 -5.95 -13.92 -18.36
CA ARG A 204 -4.50 -14.03 -18.12
C ARG A 204 -3.95 -12.70 -17.62
N SER A 205 -2.98 -12.75 -16.72
CA SER A 205 -2.40 -11.55 -16.10
C SER A 205 -0.90 -11.42 -16.35
N VAL A 206 -0.45 -10.18 -16.46
CA VAL A 206 0.96 -9.78 -16.43
C VAL A 206 1.13 -8.76 -15.32
N ALA A 207 2.10 -8.99 -14.45
CA ALA A 207 2.45 -8.09 -13.36
C ALA A 207 3.63 -7.20 -13.76
N ILE A 208 3.51 -5.91 -13.49
CA ILE A 208 4.53 -4.89 -13.75
C ILE A 208 4.98 -4.31 -12.42
N THR A 209 6.27 -4.45 -12.13
CA THR A 209 6.90 -3.88 -10.94
C THR A 209 7.46 -2.51 -11.26
N ILE A 210 7.13 -1.53 -10.44
CA ILE A 210 7.66 -0.18 -10.53
C ILE A 210 8.96 -0.08 -9.73
N GLN A 211 10.04 0.25 -10.42
CA GLN A 211 11.35 0.51 -9.83
C GLN A 211 11.45 1.98 -9.41
N CYS A 212 11.53 2.20 -8.10
CA CYS A 212 11.79 3.51 -7.56
C CYS A 212 13.27 3.89 -7.77
N ALA A 213 13.52 5.14 -8.15
CA ALA A 213 14.88 5.66 -8.30
C ALA A 213 15.66 5.65 -6.98
N THR A 214 14.96 5.79 -5.86
CA THR A 214 15.50 5.74 -4.51
C THR A 214 14.95 4.51 -3.79
N ALA A 215 15.80 3.82 -3.03
CA ALA A 215 15.40 2.69 -2.20
C ALA A 215 14.79 3.15 -0.86
N TRP A 216 13.88 2.36 -0.32
CA TRP A 216 13.36 2.51 1.04
C TRP A 216 14.43 2.14 2.07
N PHE A 217 14.60 2.98 3.10
CA PHE A 217 15.60 2.75 4.16
C PHE A 217 15.42 1.41 4.91
N PHE A 218 14.20 0.88 4.89
CA PHE A 218 13.83 -0.36 5.57
C PHE A 218 13.92 -1.59 4.66
N GLY A 219 14.20 -1.39 3.37
CA GLY A 219 14.25 -2.42 2.31
C GLY A 219 12.98 -2.43 1.45
N ASN A 220 13.15 -2.38 0.13
CA ASN A 220 12.04 -2.30 -0.84
C ASN A 220 11.06 -3.47 -0.73
N GLN A 221 11.53 -4.65 -0.33
CA GLN A 221 10.70 -5.85 -0.17
C GLN A 221 9.69 -5.75 0.97
N PHE A 222 9.88 -4.81 1.90
CA PHE A 222 8.94 -4.58 3.01
C PHE A 222 7.98 -3.43 2.71
N ALA A 223 8.15 -2.71 1.60
CA ALA A 223 7.23 -1.63 1.23
C ALA A 223 5.83 -2.20 0.97
N PRO A 224 4.75 -1.57 1.49
CA PRO A 224 3.40 -2.00 1.19
C PRO A 224 3.15 -2.13 -0.32
N PRO A 225 2.37 -3.10 -0.80
CA PRO A 225 2.12 -3.27 -2.23
C PRO A 225 1.55 -2.03 -2.94
N ASN A 226 0.83 -1.19 -2.18
CA ASN A 226 0.21 0.05 -2.64
C ASN A 226 1.02 1.31 -2.27
N SER A 227 2.24 1.18 -1.74
CA SER A 227 3.11 2.34 -1.56
C SER A 227 3.58 2.83 -2.91
N GLY A 228 3.57 4.14 -3.14
CA GLY A 228 4.31 4.75 -4.23
C GLY A 228 5.82 4.76 -3.96
N CYS A 229 6.54 5.67 -4.60
CA CYS A 229 7.99 5.73 -4.49
C CYS A 229 8.48 6.74 -3.46
N PRO A 230 9.68 6.55 -2.88
CA PRO A 230 10.31 7.58 -2.08
C PRO A 230 10.56 8.83 -2.91
N THR A 231 10.23 9.99 -2.36
CA THR A 231 10.49 11.29 -3.00
C THR A 231 11.97 11.70 -2.92
N GLY A 232 12.74 11.04 -2.06
CA GLY A 232 14.17 11.33 -1.86
C GLY A 232 14.83 10.31 -0.95
N VAL A 233 16.12 10.54 -0.68
CA VAL A 233 16.91 9.74 0.27
C VAL A 233 16.37 9.89 1.68
N GLN A 234 16.61 8.88 2.51
CA GLN A 234 16.28 8.91 3.92
C GLN A 234 17.04 10.03 4.65
N VAL A 235 16.41 10.65 5.64
CA VAL A 235 17.04 11.65 6.51
C VAL A 235 17.14 11.05 7.91
N SER A 236 18.31 11.15 8.55
CA SER A 236 18.48 10.73 9.94
C SER A 236 18.86 11.90 10.83
N SER A 237 18.15 12.03 11.96
CA SER A 237 18.35 13.11 12.92
C SER A 237 18.00 12.65 14.32
N GLY A 238 18.29 13.48 15.32
CA GLY A 238 17.88 13.23 16.70
C GLY A 238 16.36 13.10 16.77
N GLY A 239 15.86 12.17 17.60
CA GLY A 239 14.43 11.96 17.73
C GLY A 239 14.07 11.43 19.11
N GLY A 240 12.87 10.87 19.18
CA GLY A 240 12.37 10.23 20.38
C GLY A 240 11.30 9.21 20.03
N PHE A 241 11.17 8.17 20.85
CA PHE A 241 10.08 7.21 20.78
C PHE A 241 9.70 6.81 22.20
N GLN A 242 8.41 6.78 22.48
CA GLN A 242 7.90 6.20 23.72
C GLN A 242 6.67 5.36 23.39
N ALA A 243 6.68 4.11 23.87
CA ALA A 243 5.54 3.22 23.75
C ALA A 243 4.57 3.45 24.90
N PHE A 244 3.28 3.28 24.60
CA PHE A 244 2.17 3.37 25.55
C PHE A 244 1.33 2.10 25.48
N GLU A 245 0.49 1.88 26.49
CA GLU A 245 -0.34 0.67 26.58
C GLU A 245 -1.18 0.41 25.32
N ARG A 246 -1.67 1.49 24.69
CA ARG A 246 -2.56 1.44 23.53
C ARG A 246 -2.12 2.36 22.40
N GLY A 247 -0.82 2.64 22.29
CA GLY A 247 -0.29 3.52 21.27
C GLY A 247 1.19 3.79 21.41
N PHE A 248 1.67 4.80 20.70
CA PHE A 248 3.04 5.27 20.79
C PHE A 248 3.13 6.74 20.39
N MET A 249 4.21 7.41 20.80
CA MET A 249 4.55 8.72 20.27
C MET A 249 5.97 8.70 19.69
N ILE A 250 6.15 9.36 18.55
CA ILE A 250 7.44 9.52 17.87
C ILE A 250 7.69 11.00 17.62
N VAL A 251 8.90 11.48 17.87
CA VAL A 251 9.34 12.80 17.44
C VAL A 251 10.54 12.67 16.52
N PHE A 252 10.55 13.46 15.46
CA PHE A 252 11.68 13.60 14.55
C PHE A 252 12.12 15.07 14.56
N ASN A 253 13.37 15.36 14.91
CA ASN A 253 13.85 16.74 14.97
C ASN A 253 14.55 17.12 13.65
N GLU A 254 13.85 17.79 12.75
CA GLU A 254 14.45 18.45 11.58
C GLU A 254 14.85 19.89 11.94
N PRO A 255 15.83 20.48 11.22
CA PRO A 255 16.23 21.88 11.46
C PRO A 255 15.07 22.89 11.36
N ALA A 256 14.05 22.58 10.56
CA ALA A 256 12.92 23.46 10.31
C ALA A 256 11.63 23.07 11.06
N ARG A 257 11.50 21.82 11.52
CA ARG A 257 10.29 21.27 12.16
C ARG A 257 10.65 20.11 13.09
N ASN A 258 9.95 19.98 14.20
CA ASN A 258 10.13 18.87 15.15
C ASN A 258 8.79 18.23 15.51
N PRO A 259 8.04 17.68 14.52
CA PRO A 259 6.69 17.18 14.75
C PRO A 259 6.66 15.97 15.67
N ILE A 260 5.66 15.94 16.53
CA ILE A 260 5.30 14.80 17.38
C ILE A 260 4.16 14.05 16.70
N TYR A 261 4.42 12.82 16.28
CA TYR A 261 3.43 11.88 15.80
C TYR A 261 2.88 11.10 17.00
N GLY A 262 1.63 11.32 17.35
CA GLY A 262 0.93 10.54 18.37
C GLY A 262 -0.03 9.56 17.73
N ALA A 263 0.16 8.27 18.02
CA ALA A 263 -0.54 7.15 17.38
C ALA A 263 -1.30 6.32 18.42
N GLN A 264 -2.54 5.94 18.12
CA GLN A 264 -3.39 5.07 18.94
C GLN A 264 -3.73 3.76 18.22
N ASN A 265 -3.88 2.67 18.96
CA ASN A 265 -4.05 1.32 18.42
C ASN A 265 -5.49 1.00 17.99
N GLN A 266 -6.51 1.53 18.68
CA GLN A 266 -7.91 1.10 18.54
C GLN A 266 -8.43 1.13 17.09
N ASP A 267 -8.07 2.17 16.33
CA ASP A 267 -8.42 2.32 14.90
C ASP A 267 -7.19 2.63 14.04
N ALA A 268 -5.99 2.34 14.56
CA ALA A 268 -4.71 2.69 13.96
C ALA A 268 -4.64 4.17 13.49
N ARG A 269 -5.12 5.11 14.31
CA ARG A 269 -5.15 6.54 13.96
C ARG A 269 -3.95 7.27 14.53
N PHE A 270 -3.51 8.31 13.83
CA PHE A 270 -2.50 9.24 14.32
C PHE A 270 -2.91 10.69 14.08
N ILE A 271 -2.26 11.57 14.83
CA ILE A 271 -2.28 13.01 14.65
C ILE A 271 -0.89 13.56 14.93
N THR A 272 -0.51 14.64 14.25
CA THR A 272 0.75 15.33 14.46
C THR A 272 0.55 16.69 15.11
N TYR A 273 1.51 17.07 15.93
CA TYR A 273 1.59 18.38 16.56
C TYR A 273 3.00 18.93 16.42
N ASP A 274 3.11 20.25 16.22
CA ASP A 274 4.38 20.93 16.41
C ASP A 274 4.79 20.80 17.87
N ASN A 275 6.04 20.44 18.13
CA ASN A 275 6.52 20.27 19.49
C ASN A 275 6.68 21.63 20.18
N GLY A 276 5.77 21.92 21.11
CA GLY A 276 5.81 23.13 21.95
C GLY A 276 6.56 22.97 23.28
N TRP A 277 7.30 21.88 23.47
CA TRP A 277 8.10 21.70 24.68
C TRP A 277 9.36 22.56 24.64
N ASP A 278 9.59 23.33 25.70
CA ASP A 278 10.73 24.25 25.87
C ASP A 278 12.06 23.55 26.22
N GLY A 279 12.06 22.23 26.36
CA GLY A 279 13.24 21.45 26.71
C GLY A 279 13.52 21.33 28.21
N THR A 280 12.79 22.03 29.07
CA THR A 280 13.06 22.09 30.52
C THR A 280 11.83 21.85 31.40
N THR A 281 10.65 22.31 30.99
CA THR A 281 9.40 22.19 31.76
C THR A 281 9.02 20.72 31.94
N THR A 282 8.73 20.33 33.18
CA THR A 282 8.19 19.01 33.52
C THR A 282 6.67 19.08 33.62
N TYR A 283 5.97 18.18 32.93
CA TYR A 283 4.50 18.10 32.94
C TYR A 283 4.05 16.90 33.76
N ASN A 284 2.98 17.05 34.56
CA ASN A 284 2.49 16.02 35.49
C ASN A 284 0.96 15.81 35.42
N CYS A 285 0.29 16.17 34.32
CA CYS A 285 -1.17 16.09 34.19
C CYS A 285 -1.73 14.65 34.23
N PHE A 286 -0.88 13.65 34.09
CA PHE A 286 -1.22 12.23 33.96
C PHE A 286 -1.31 11.50 35.32
N GLY A 287 -1.01 12.16 36.43
CA GLY A 287 -1.01 11.53 37.76
C GLY A 287 0.16 10.57 37.97
N THR A 288 0.01 9.61 38.89
CA THR A 288 1.07 8.63 39.21
C THR A 288 0.92 7.39 38.32
N PRO A 289 1.96 7.01 37.55
CA PRO A 289 1.95 5.78 36.79
C PRO A 289 1.75 4.55 37.69
N PRO A 290 0.92 3.57 37.29
CA PRO A 290 0.85 2.27 37.97
C PRO A 290 2.20 1.54 37.97
N SER A 291 2.37 0.59 38.88
CA SER A 291 3.60 -0.22 38.97
C SER A 291 3.92 -0.90 37.64
N GLY A 292 5.16 -0.74 37.16
CA GLY A 292 5.63 -1.28 35.89
C GLY A 292 5.30 -0.42 34.66
N LEU A 293 4.64 0.72 34.85
CA LEU A 293 4.39 1.71 33.81
C LEU A 293 5.14 3.01 34.10
N PHE A 294 5.26 3.83 33.07
CA PHE A 294 6.05 5.04 33.05
C PHE A 294 5.16 6.26 32.77
N ALA A 295 5.61 7.41 33.25
CA ALA A 295 5.04 8.67 32.85
C ALA A 295 5.35 8.97 31.37
N PRO A 296 4.46 9.65 30.64
CA PRO A 296 4.86 10.37 29.43
C PRO A 296 6.06 11.28 29.76
N GLN A 297 7.09 11.29 28.91
CA GLN A 297 8.34 12.02 29.19
C GLN A 297 8.57 13.17 28.19
N ARG A 298 9.13 14.29 28.68
CA ARG A 298 9.65 15.40 27.86
C ARG A 298 8.59 15.96 26.90
N MET A 299 8.88 16.07 25.60
CA MET A 299 7.92 16.54 24.61
C MET A 299 6.67 15.66 24.47
N PHE A 300 6.76 14.37 24.80
CA PHE A 300 5.58 13.51 24.85
C PHE A 300 4.71 13.85 26.05
N ALA A 301 5.31 14.23 27.19
CA ALA A 301 4.56 14.77 28.33
C ALA A 301 3.86 16.09 27.98
N TRP A 302 4.56 16.99 27.27
CA TRP A 302 3.95 18.22 26.76
C TRP A 302 2.74 17.91 25.86
N ALA A 303 2.90 17.04 24.85
CA ALA A 303 1.80 16.69 23.96
C ALA A 303 0.63 16.06 24.72
N TYR A 304 0.94 15.11 25.62
CA TYR A 304 -0.05 14.41 26.44
C TYR A 304 -0.91 15.37 27.28
N CYS A 305 -0.32 16.46 27.79
CA CYS A 305 -0.99 17.39 28.68
C CYS A 305 -1.65 18.59 27.98
N ASN A 306 -1.16 18.98 26.80
CA ASN A 306 -1.57 20.23 26.15
C ASN A 306 -2.34 20.01 24.86
N THR A 307 -2.43 18.77 24.37
CA THR A 307 -3.16 18.43 23.14
C THR A 307 -4.13 17.27 23.36
N ASN A 308 -4.90 16.95 22.32
CA ASN A 308 -5.82 15.83 22.31
C ASN A 308 -5.27 14.69 21.44
N ALA A 309 -5.72 13.46 21.73
CA ALA A 309 -5.50 12.34 20.84
C ALA A 309 -6.38 12.48 19.59
N PRO A 310 -6.20 11.65 18.55
CA PRO A 310 -7.11 11.64 17.40
C PRO A 310 -8.59 11.48 17.80
N VAL A 311 -8.84 10.79 18.91
CA VAL A 311 -10.16 10.66 19.53
C VAL A 311 -10.03 10.84 21.05
N GLY A 312 -10.54 11.96 21.59
CA GLY A 312 -10.57 12.22 23.03
C GLY A 312 -9.20 12.61 23.62
N SER A 313 -9.00 12.35 24.92
CA SER A 313 -7.75 12.62 25.62
C SER A 313 -6.70 11.53 25.39
N TRP A 314 -5.42 11.87 25.52
CA TRP A 314 -4.31 10.91 25.46
C TRP A 314 -4.40 9.82 26.54
N SER A 315 -4.89 10.15 27.73
CA SER A 315 -5.11 9.16 28.80
C SER A 315 -6.09 8.06 28.42
N ASN A 316 -7.18 8.41 27.76
CA ASN A 316 -8.15 7.43 27.30
C ASN A 316 -7.61 6.67 26.08
N ALA A 317 -7.04 7.40 25.12
CA ALA A 317 -6.58 6.87 23.84
C ALA A 317 -5.41 5.88 23.97
N VAL A 318 -4.35 6.26 24.69
CA VAL A 318 -3.09 5.49 24.71
C VAL A 318 -2.69 4.99 26.11
N GLY A 319 -3.20 5.61 27.18
CA GLY A 319 -2.88 5.20 28.55
C GLY A 319 -1.52 5.68 29.04
N PHE A 320 -0.88 4.92 29.92
CA PHE A 320 0.48 5.22 30.40
C PHE A 320 1.56 4.67 29.48
N ALA A 321 2.78 5.18 29.62
CA ALA A 321 3.91 4.67 28.87
C ALA A 321 4.31 3.27 29.40
N THR A 322 4.70 2.38 28.49
CA THR A 322 5.16 1.02 28.82
C THR A 322 6.68 0.91 28.84
N THR A 323 7.37 1.94 28.35
CA THR A 323 8.83 2.06 28.38
C THR A 323 9.24 3.47 28.78
N ASP A 324 10.47 3.60 29.28
CA ASP A 324 11.17 4.88 29.21
C ASP A 324 11.28 5.36 27.76
N ILE A 325 11.48 6.66 27.60
CA ILE A 325 11.71 7.28 26.31
C ILE A 325 13.04 6.82 25.71
N ASP A 326 12.97 6.25 24.51
CA ASP A 326 14.15 6.11 23.66
C ASP A 326 14.46 7.45 23.00
N ARG A 327 15.69 7.92 23.18
CA ARG A 327 16.20 9.21 22.66
C ARG A 327 17.13 9.03 21.45
N GLY A 328 17.14 7.82 20.88
CA GLY A 328 17.95 7.50 19.72
C GLY A 328 17.63 8.37 18.51
N THR A 329 18.53 8.32 17.54
CA THR A 329 18.27 8.86 16.22
C THR A 329 17.07 8.17 15.60
N ARG A 330 16.41 8.89 14.71
CA ARG A 330 15.34 8.39 13.87
C ARG A 330 15.70 8.59 12.42
N THR A 331 15.18 7.75 11.56
CA THR A 331 15.27 7.82 10.12
C THR A 331 13.87 8.03 9.57
N ILE A 332 13.71 9.05 8.74
CA ILE A 332 12.47 9.39 8.05
C ILE A 332 12.64 9.29 6.55
N GLN A 333 11.58 8.91 5.84
CA GLN A 333 11.51 8.99 4.39
C GLN A 333 10.07 9.22 3.92
N TYR A 334 9.92 10.05 2.90
CA TYR A 334 8.61 10.49 2.38
C TYR A 334 8.23 9.75 1.11
N GLU A 335 6.95 9.41 0.99
CA GLU A 335 6.31 8.80 -0.19
C GLU A 335 5.71 9.87 -1.09
N ASP A 336 5.74 9.67 -2.40
CA ASP A 336 5.12 10.55 -3.41
C ASP A 336 3.58 10.67 -3.26
N THR A 337 2.93 9.67 -2.66
CA THR A 337 1.50 9.71 -2.30
C THR A 337 1.21 10.58 -1.07
N GLY A 338 2.25 11.10 -0.40
CA GLY A 338 2.16 11.95 0.78
C GLY A 338 2.35 11.22 2.11
N ALA A 339 2.41 9.88 2.11
CA ALA A 339 2.71 9.10 3.31
C ALA A 339 4.16 9.30 3.79
N VAL A 340 4.42 8.98 5.05
CA VAL A 340 5.73 9.13 5.67
C VAL A 340 6.09 7.89 6.49
N TYR A 341 7.35 7.49 6.44
CA TYR A 341 7.87 6.32 7.14
C TYR A 341 8.91 6.76 8.16
N ILE A 342 8.77 6.31 9.40
CA ILE A 342 9.68 6.64 10.50
C ILE A 342 10.06 5.35 11.22
N ASP A 343 11.35 5.15 11.48
CA ASP A 343 11.82 4.03 12.29
C ASP A 343 11.63 4.26 13.80
N SER A 344 11.84 3.20 14.57
CA SER A 344 11.78 3.23 16.02
C SER A 344 12.45 1.97 16.58
N PRO A 345 12.70 1.90 17.90
CA PRO A 345 13.12 0.65 18.55
C PRO A 345 12.14 -0.51 18.37
N GLN A 346 10.87 -0.22 18.06
CA GLN A 346 9.86 -1.24 17.84
C GLN A 346 9.70 -1.63 16.37
N GLY A 347 10.42 -1.00 15.44
CA GLY A 347 10.30 -1.24 14.01
C GLY A 347 9.92 0.01 13.22
N VAL A 348 9.40 -0.16 12.01
CA VAL A 348 9.13 0.95 11.09
C VAL A 348 7.64 1.19 10.97
N PHE A 349 7.23 2.45 11.15
CA PHE A 349 5.85 2.87 11.06
C PHE A 349 5.63 3.72 9.82
N ARG A 350 4.57 3.40 9.07
CA ARG A 350 4.01 4.21 8.00
C ARG A 350 2.87 5.06 8.55
N PHE A 351 2.86 6.34 8.24
CA PHE A 351 1.76 7.26 8.47
C PHE A 351 1.17 7.66 7.12
N SER A 352 -0.16 7.68 7.00
CA SER A 352 -0.84 7.90 5.71
C SER A 352 -0.60 9.28 5.12
N ASN A 353 -0.20 10.26 5.94
CA ASN A 353 0.22 11.60 5.56
C ASN A 353 1.04 12.24 6.71
N THR A 354 1.34 13.53 6.64
CA THR A 354 2.16 14.26 7.62
C THR A 354 1.35 14.96 8.73
N SER A 355 0.01 14.94 8.68
CA SER A 355 -0.85 15.73 9.57
C SER A 355 -1.72 14.85 10.48
N SER A 356 -2.60 14.03 9.91
CA SER A 356 -3.46 13.11 10.65
C SER A 356 -4.09 12.09 9.73
N GLY A 357 -4.34 10.89 10.24
CA GLY A 357 -4.88 9.81 9.42
C GLY A 357 -4.66 8.45 10.06
N THR A 358 -4.27 7.46 9.27
CA THR A 358 -3.99 6.11 9.73
C THR A 358 -2.50 5.79 9.72
N TRP A 359 -2.07 4.90 10.62
CA TRP A 359 -0.72 4.38 10.67
C TRP A 359 -0.71 2.86 10.52
N ALA A 360 0.42 2.31 10.10
CA ALA A 360 0.65 0.87 10.04
C ALA A 360 2.10 0.57 10.40
N LYS A 361 2.32 -0.54 11.11
CA LYS A 361 3.68 -1.07 11.31
C LYS A 361 4.07 -1.92 10.10
N ILE A 362 5.23 -1.62 9.51
CA ILE A 362 5.71 -2.22 8.27
C ILE A 362 6.84 -3.23 8.51
N LYS A 363 7.61 -3.03 9.57
CA LYS A 363 8.72 -3.90 9.97
C LYS A 363 8.79 -3.99 11.48
#